data_AF-A0A9R0JCA5-F1
#
_entry.id   AF-A0A9R0JCA5-F1
#
_cell.length_a   1.000
_cell.length_b   1.000
_cell.length_c   1.000
_cell.angle_alpha   90.00
_cell.angle_beta   90.00
_cell.angle_gamma   90.00
#
_symmetry.space_group_name_H-M   'P 1'
#
loop_
_entity.id
_entity.type
_entity.pdbx_description
1 polymer ?
#
loop_
_entity_poly.entity_id
_entity_poly.type
_entity_poly.pdbx_seq_one_letter_code
_entity_poly.pdbx_strand_id
1 'polypeptide(L)'
;MLNYQVPFGYSRKDVLLIGLGVTAFGVGLKSGLEFVGVDPLQAGNVVQLLVVLGMTVGWISSYMIRVASKDMTYAKQLRDYEGKVMEKRLEGLTEAEIQVLIEQVEEEKRVASLAANNRPNSEQVN
;
A
#
# COMPACT_ATOMS: atom_id res chain seq x y z
N MET A 1 -6.20 -24.18 -18.63
CA MET A 1 -4.99 -23.34 -18.63
C MET A 1 -5.35 -22.04 -17.95
N LEU A 2 -4.69 -21.68 -16.85
CA LEU A 2 -4.96 -20.40 -16.17
C LEU A 2 -4.54 -19.25 -17.10
N ASN A 3 -5.49 -18.34 -17.38
CA ASN A 3 -5.26 -17.18 -18.23
C ASN A 3 -4.39 -16.17 -17.46
N TYR A 4 -3.07 -16.26 -17.60
CA TYR A 4 -2.14 -15.33 -16.96
C TYR A 4 -2.11 -14.01 -17.77
N GLN A 5 -3.01 -13.09 -17.41
CA GLN A 5 -3.00 -11.72 -17.92
C GLN A 5 -1.74 -11.03 -17.37
N VAL A 6 -0.75 -10.80 -18.24
CA VAL A 6 0.41 -10.00 -17.88
C VAL A 6 -0.03 -8.55 -17.62
N PRO A 7 0.24 -7.98 -16.43
CA PRO A 7 -0.12 -6.61 -16.14
C PRO A 7 0.66 -5.63 -17.03
N PHE A 8 0.06 -4.48 -17.32
CA PHE A 8 0.65 -3.42 -18.12
C PHE A 8 2.01 -2.98 -17.53
N GLY A 9 3.02 -2.87 -18.39
CA GLY A 9 4.38 -2.47 -18.01
C GLY A 9 5.39 -3.62 -17.91
N TYR A 10 4.96 -4.88 -18.09
CA TYR A 10 5.84 -6.05 -18.09
C TYR A 10 6.15 -6.58 -19.50
N SER A 11 5.46 -6.10 -20.55
CA SER A 11 5.69 -6.52 -21.94
C SER A 11 6.59 -5.55 -22.70
N ARG A 12 7.38 -6.06 -23.66
CA ARG A 12 8.26 -5.23 -24.52
C ARG A 12 7.49 -4.14 -25.27
N LYS A 13 6.27 -4.46 -25.71
CA LYS A 13 5.39 -3.50 -26.40
C LYS A 13 4.95 -2.35 -25.47
N ASP A 14 4.80 -2.62 -24.18
CA ASP A 14 4.37 -1.60 -23.20
C ASP A 14 5.51 -0.61 -22.98
N VAL A 15 6.76 -1.09 -22.91
CA VAL A 15 7.95 -0.23 -22.83
C VAL A 15 8.04 0.70 -24.04
N LEU A 16 7.83 0.17 -25.24
CA LEU A 16 7.81 0.97 -26.47
C LEU A 16 6.65 1.97 -26.48
N LEU A 17 5.47 1.57 -26.02
CA LEU A 17 4.28 2.43 -25.95
C LEU A 17 4.49 3.58 -24.95
N ILE A 18 5.06 3.30 -23.77
CA ILE A 18 5.38 4.32 -22.77
C ILE A 18 6.44 5.27 -23.30
N GLY A 19 7.51 4.74 -23.91
CA GLY A 19 8.56 5.57 -24.51
C GLY A 19 8.02 6.52 -25.57
N LEU A 20 7.23 6.00 -26.52
CA LEU A 20 6.56 6.81 -27.53
C LEU A 20 5.58 7.82 -26.92
N GLY A 21 4.83 7.42 -25.89
CA GLY A 21 3.89 8.29 -25.20
C GLY A 21 4.58 9.48 -24.54
N VAL A 22 5.69 9.25 -23.83
CA VAL A 22 6.47 10.32 -23.19
C VAL A 22 7.09 11.26 -24.23
N THR A 23 7.61 10.72 -25.34
CA THR A 23 8.13 11.54 -26.44
C THR A 23 7.03 12.38 -27.08
N ALA A 24 5.89 11.79 -27.42
CA ALA A 24 4.76 12.50 -28.01
C ALA A 24 4.21 13.58 -27.07
N PHE A 25 4.17 13.30 -25.75
CA PHE A 25 3.79 14.27 -24.74
C PHE A 25 4.74 15.47 -24.68
N GLY A 26 6.06 15.23 -24.68
CA GLY A 26 7.06 16.30 -24.71
C GLY A 26 6.95 17.17 -25.98
N VAL A 27 6.80 16.53 -27.15
CA VAL A 27 6.58 17.26 -28.42
C VAL A 27 5.28 18.07 -28.37
N GLY A 28 4.19 17.47 -27.89
CA GLY A 28 2.90 18.14 -27.76
C GLY A 28 2.94 19.35 -26.84
N LEU A 29 3.63 19.26 -25.71
CA LEU A 29 3.83 20.40 -24.80
C LEU A 29 4.65 21.52 -25.46
N LYS A 30 5.72 21.18 -26.19
CA LYS A 30 6.55 22.16 -26.90
C LYS A 30 5.73 22.88 -27.97
N SER A 31 5.03 22.13 -28.81
CA SER A 31 4.17 22.70 -29.85
C SER A 31 3.01 23.51 -29.27
N GLY A 32 2.47 23.12 -28.12
CA GLY A 32 1.46 23.89 -27.39
C GLY A 32 2.00 25.23 -26.90
N LEU A 33 3.22 25.27 -26.34
CA LEU A 33 3.87 26.51 -25.92
C LEU A 33 4.18 27.43 -27.11
N GLU A 34 4.67 26.85 -28.22
CA GLU A 34 4.92 27.60 -29.46
C GLU A 34 3.63 28.20 -30.03
N PHE A 35 2.51 27.48 -29.95
CA PHE A 35 1.20 27.98 -30.38
C PHE A 35 0.74 29.19 -29.56
N VAL A 36 1.10 29.25 -28.27
CA VAL A 36 0.81 30.38 -27.38
C VAL A 36 1.81 31.54 -27.58
N GLY A 37 2.78 31.40 -28.49
CA GLY A 37 3.72 32.45 -28.90
C GLY A 37 5.05 32.44 -28.15
N VAL A 38 5.38 31.35 -27.44
CA VAL A 38 6.69 31.19 -26.80
C VAL A 38 7.75 30.84 -27.85
N ASP A 39 8.92 31.48 -27.78
CA ASP A 39 10.03 31.17 -28.67
C ASP A 39 10.41 29.68 -28.63
N PRO A 40 10.68 29.04 -29.78
CA PRO A 40 10.97 27.60 -29.85
C PRO A 40 12.10 27.12 -28.93
N LEU A 41 13.12 27.97 -28.74
CA LEU A 41 14.26 27.67 -27.87
C LEU A 41 13.85 27.69 -26.39
N GLN A 42 13.03 28.66 -25.98
CA GLN A 42 12.53 28.75 -24.61
C GLN A 42 11.52 27.65 -24.32
N ALA A 43 10.61 27.36 -25.27
CA ALA A 43 9.64 26.28 -25.16
C ALA A 43 10.34 24.93 -24.94
N GLY A 44 11.41 24.65 -25.68
CA GLY A 44 12.23 23.45 -25.49
C GLY A 44 12.82 23.35 -24.09
N ASN A 45 13.44 24.42 -23.59
CA ASN A 45 14.05 24.43 -22.25
C ASN A 45 13.02 24.22 -21.13
N VAL A 46 11.86 24.88 -21.23
CA VAL A 46 10.78 24.75 -20.24
C VAL A 46 10.24 23.32 -20.21
N VAL A 47 9.95 22.74 -21.38
CA VAL A 47 9.46 21.35 -21.47
C VAL A 47 10.49 20.37 -20.93
N GLN A 48 11.78 20.55 -21.25
CA GLN A 48 12.83 19.68 -20.74
C GLN A 48 12.92 19.76 -19.21
N LEU A 49 12.90 20.97 -18.65
CA LEU A 49 12.96 21.16 -17.20
C LEU A 49 11.73 20.54 -16.51
N LEU A 50 10.53 20.74 -17.06
CA LEU A 50 9.30 20.15 -16.53
C LEU A 50 9.30 18.62 -16.60
N VAL A 51 9.68 18.03 -17.73
CA VAL A 51 9.67 16.57 -17.91
C VAL A 51 10.73 15.91 -17.03
N VAL A 52 11.95 16.45 -17.00
CA VAL A 52 13.04 15.88 -16.20
C VAL A 52 12.75 16.04 -14.71
N LEU A 53 12.47 17.27 -14.25
CA LEU A 53 12.18 17.49 -12.82
C LEU A 53 10.88 16.80 -12.40
N GLY A 54 9.85 16.83 -13.24
CA GLY A 54 8.59 16.13 -12.98
C GLY A 54 8.78 14.63 -12.84
N MET A 55 9.56 13.99 -13.73
CA MET A 55 9.90 12.58 -13.57
C MET A 55 10.75 12.32 -12.33
N THR A 56 11.76 13.15 -12.04
CA THR A 56 12.61 12.96 -10.85
C THR A 56 11.80 13.08 -9.56
N VAL A 57 10.98 14.13 -9.44
CA VAL A 57 10.11 14.34 -8.27
C VAL A 57 9.07 13.23 -8.19
N GLY A 58 8.37 12.91 -9.28
CA GLY A 58 7.39 11.82 -9.30
C GLY A 58 8.01 10.46 -8.93
N TRP A 59 9.21 10.18 -9.44
CA TRP A 59 9.98 8.99 -9.10
C TRP A 59 10.28 8.96 -7.60
N ILE A 60 10.86 10.02 -7.03
CA ILE A 60 11.16 10.12 -5.58
C ILE A 60 9.89 10.02 -4.73
N SER A 61 8.83 10.73 -5.11
CA SER A 61 7.53 10.67 -4.43
C SER A 61 6.96 9.25 -4.41
N SER A 62 7.19 8.44 -5.45
CA SER A 62 6.79 7.03 -5.45
C SER A 62 7.47 6.20 -4.34
N TYR A 63 8.72 6.54 -3.97
CA TYR A 63 9.40 5.92 -2.83
C TYR A 63 8.84 6.45 -1.52
N MET A 64 8.57 7.75 -1.44
CA MET A 64 7.99 8.37 -0.24
C MET A 64 6.63 7.76 0.10
N ILE A 65 5.77 7.54 -0.91
CA ILE A 65 4.46 6.90 -0.74
C ILE A 65 4.63 5.45 -0.28
N ARG A 66 5.55 4.68 -0.89
CA ARG A 66 5.84 3.31 -0.44
C ARG A 66 6.28 3.25 1.03
N VAL A 67 7.10 4.20 1.47
CA VAL A 67 7.54 4.31 2.86
C VAL A 67 6.36 4.65 3.78
N ALA A 68 5.54 5.63 3.41
CA ALA A 68 4.37 6.04 4.19
C ALA A 68 3.30 4.94 4.29
N SER A 69 3.11 4.17 3.22
CA SER A 69 2.16 3.05 3.17
C SER A 69 2.52 1.89 4.11
N LYS A 70 3.71 1.89 4.74
CA LYS A 70 4.14 0.88 5.72
C LYS A 70 3.96 -0.58 5.24
N ASP A 71 4.00 -0.82 3.93
CA ASP A 71 4.16 -2.16 3.35
C ASP A 71 5.61 -2.62 3.51
N MET A 72 6.12 -2.61 4.75
CA MET A 72 7.39 -3.22 5.09
C MET A 72 7.17 -4.72 5.20
N THR A 73 7.79 -5.42 4.25
CA THR A 73 7.83 -6.88 4.07
C THR A 73 7.88 -7.65 5.39
N TYR A 74 8.59 -7.20 6.41
CA TYR A 74 8.66 -7.91 7.70
C TYR A 74 7.32 -7.95 8.47
N ALA A 75 6.65 -6.81 8.66
CA ALA A 75 5.40 -6.77 9.43
C ALA A 75 4.27 -7.51 8.71
N LYS A 76 4.24 -7.45 7.38
CA LYS A 76 3.26 -8.16 6.55
C LYS A 76 3.53 -9.67 6.53
N GLN A 77 4.79 -10.09 6.39
CA GLN A 77 5.19 -11.50 6.47
C GLN A 77 4.91 -12.10 7.85
N LEU A 78 5.20 -11.37 8.93
CA LEU A 78 4.95 -11.87 10.29
C LEU A 78 3.46 -12.13 10.51
N ARG A 79 2.61 -11.17 10.12
CA ARG A 79 1.14 -11.30 10.23
C ARG A 79 0.58 -12.45 9.38
N ASP A 80 1.09 -12.62 8.16
CA ASP A 80 0.67 -13.72 7.28
C ASP A 80 1.18 -15.08 7.77
N TYR A 81 2.36 -15.13 8.39
CA TYR A 81 2.90 -16.34 9.02
C TYR A 81 2.11 -16.72 10.26
N GLU A 82 1.82 -15.77 11.15
CA GLU A 82 1.00 -15.97 12.34
C GLU A 82 -0.41 -16.46 11.97
N GLY A 83 -1.05 -15.84 10.98
CA GLY A 83 -2.36 -16.27 10.48
C GLY A 83 -2.36 -17.71 10.00
N LYS A 84 -1.39 -18.09 9.17
CA LYS A 84 -1.26 -19.47 8.65
C LYS A 84 -0.94 -20.49 9.74
N VAL A 85 -0.14 -20.13 10.75
CA VAL A 85 0.14 -21.01 11.88
C VAL A 85 -1.12 -21.21 12.72
N MET A 86 -1.90 -20.16 12.94
CA MET A 86 -3.11 -20.24 13.74
C MET A 86 -4.20 -21.06 13.04
N GLU A 87 -4.37 -20.88 11.72
CA GLU A 87 -5.23 -21.72 10.88
C GLU A 87 -4.82 -23.19 10.94
N LYS A 88 -3.53 -23.50 10.80
CA LYS A 88 -3.01 -24.87 10.91
C LYS A 88 -3.14 -25.49 12.31
N ARG A 89 -3.19 -24.66 13.35
CA ARG A 89 -3.46 -25.09 14.74
C ARG A 89 -4.95 -25.38 14.94
N LEU A 90 -5.84 -24.56 14.38
CA LEU A 90 -7.29 -24.78 14.38
C LEU A 90 -7.67 -26.03 13.58
N GLU A 91 -7.08 -26.26 12.41
CA GLU A 91 -7.30 -27.48 11.62
C GLU A 91 -6.77 -28.76 12.31
N GLY A 92 -5.77 -28.61 13.19
CA GLY A 92 -5.18 -29.71 13.95
C GLY A 92 -5.88 -30.02 15.27
N LEU A 93 -6.77 -29.15 15.75
CA LEU A 93 -7.60 -29.34 16.95
C LEU A 93 -8.93 -29.99 16.53
N THR A 94 -9.39 -30.98 17.29
CA THR A 94 -10.75 -31.50 17.06
C THR A 94 -11.80 -30.45 17.46
N GLU A 95 -12.94 -30.39 16.74
CA GLU A 95 -14.02 -29.39 16.93
C GLU A 95 -14.48 -29.22 18.40
N ALA A 96 -14.32 -30.28 19.20
CA ALA A 96 -14.62 -30.31 20.63
C ALA A 96 -13.62 -29.52 21.50
N GLU A 97 -12.35 -29.51 21.14
CA GLU A 97 -11.30 -28.77 21.88
C GLU A 97 -11.35 -27.27 21.55
N ILE A 98 -11.73 -26.90 20.32
CA ILE A 98 -11.93 -25.50 19.91
C ILE A 98 -13.08 -24.87 20.70
N GLN A 99 -14.18 -25.59 20.92
CA GLN A 99 -15.30 -25.12 21.74
C GLN A 99 -14.87 -24.89 23.20
N VAL A 100 -14.07 -25.79 23.78
CA VAL A 100 -13.54 -25.63 25.15
C VAL A 100 -12.62 -24.41 25.26
N LEU A 101 -11.74 -24.18 24.27
CA LEU A 101 -10.87 -22.98 24.28
C LEU A 101 -11.65 -21.68 24.11
N ILE A 102 -12.70 -21.67 23.28
CA ILE A 102 -13.58 -20.49 23.13
C ILE A 102 -14.31 -20.20 24.44
N GLU A 103 -14.84 -21.23 25.10
CA GLU A 103 -15.54 -21.10 26.37
C GLU A 103 -14.62 -20.58 27.49
N GLN A 104 -13.37 -21.06 27.56
CA GLN A 104 -12.37 -20.55 28.52
C GLN A 104 -11.99 -19.08 28.28
N VAL A 105 -11.76 -18.68 27.02
CA VAL A 105 -11.42 -17.28 26.69
C VAL A 105 -12.59 -16.34 26.97
N GLU A 106 -13.82 -16.82 26.78
CA GLU A 106 -15.02 -16.04 27.05
C GLU A 106 -15.27 -15.87 28.56
N GLU A 107 -14.97 -16.90 29.38
CA GLU A 107 -14.96 -16.77 30.83
C GLU A 107 -13.88 -15.80 31.33
N GLU A 108 -12.65 -15.88 30.83
CA GLU A 108 -11.58 -14.93 31.22
C GLU A 108 -11.94 -13.48 30.86
N LYS A 109 -12.52 -13.25 29.68
CA LYS A 109 -13.02 -11.92 29.30
C LYS A 109 -14.17 -11.46 30.20
N ARG A 110 -15.07 -12.36 30.57
CA ARG A 110 -16.19 -12.07 31.49
C ARG A 110 -15.65 -11.66 32.85
N VAL A 111 -14.71 -12.42 33.41
CA VAL A 111 -14.05 -12.11 34.69
C VAL A 111 -13.26 -10.79 34.62
N ALA A 112 -12.53 -10.54 33.54
CA ALA A 112 -11.80 -9.29 33.35
C ALA A 112 -12.75 -8.07 33.23
N SER A 113 -13.88 -8.22 32.53
CA SER A 113 -14.91 -7.18 32.41
C SER A 113 -15.64 -6.93 33.74
N LEU A 114 -15.88 -7.98 34.51
CA LEU A 114 -16.46 -7.90 35.86
C LEU A 114 -15.48 -7.22 36.82
N ALA A 115 -14.19 -7.55 36.77
CA ALA A 115 -13.16 -6.89 37.57
C ALA A 115 -12.98 -5.41 37.17
N ALA A 116 -13.11 -5.07 35.89
CA ALA A 116 -13.05 -3.69 35.40
C ALA A 116 -14.26 -2.85 35.85
N ASN A 117 -15.44 -3.47 35.95
CA ASN A 117 -16.68 -2.80 36.36
C ASN A 117 -16.84 -2.71 37.89
N ASN A 118 -16.03 -3.43 38.67
CA ASN A 118 -16.07 -3.49 40.14
C ASN A 118 -14.93 -2.71 40.81
N ARG A 119 -14.35 -1.71 40.13
CA ARG A 119 -13.38 -0.79 40.75
C ARG A 119 -14.07 -0.06 41.91
N PRO A 120 -13.62 -0.23 43.17
CA PRO A 120 -14.28 0.37 44.33
C PRO A 120 -14.20 1.91 44.24
N ASN A 121 -15.35 2.55 44.44
CA ASN A 121 -15.55 4.00 44.51
C ASN A 121 -14.90 4.63 45.78
N SER A 122 -13.72 4.16 46.20
CA SER A 122 -13.03 4.60 47.41
C SER A 122 -11.93 5.63 47.17
N GLU A 123 -11.65 6.01 45.91
CA GLU A 123 -10.68 7.06 45.55
C GLU A 123 -11.33 8.36 45.06
N GLN A 124 -12.65 8.54 45.21
CA GLN A 124 -13.38 9.76 44.83
C GLN A 124 -13.82 10.61 46.04
N VAL A 125 -13.32 10.32 47.25
CA VAL A 125 -13.56 11.15 48.44
C VAL A 125 -12.26 11.31 49.24
N ASN A 126 -11.38 12.19 48.77
CA ASN A 126 -10.61 13.17 49.56
C ASN A 126 -9.91 14.15 48.61
#